data_AF-A0A222P6K3-F1
#
_entry.id   AF-A0A222P6K3-F1
#
_cell.length_a   1.000
_cell.length_b   1.000
_cell.length_c   1.000
_cell.angle_alpha   90.00
_cell.angle_beta   90.00
_cell.angle_gamma   90.00
#
_symmetry.space_group_name_H-M   'P 1'
#
loop_
_entity.id
_entity.type
_entity.pdbx_description
1 polymer ?
#
loop_
_entity_poly.entity_id
_entity_poly.type
_entity_poly.pdbx_seq_one_letter_code
_entity_poly.pdbx_strand_id
1 'polypeptide(L)'
;MKKVLIGLSSLIICFSFPAISQKILLNHKAILLEPHGEYYSFPENYNVTASGYHFVFVGGVYRVCHLNPQPQLANLDMLRVHIELGEQKFWWNCYAYDSRFFEIDF
;
A
#
# COMPACT_ATOMS: atom_id res chain seq x y z
N MET A 1 12.40 -50.09 42.76
CA MET A 1 13.47 -49.16 42.32
C MET A 1 12.85 -48.16 41.36
N LYS A 2 12.63 -46.91 41.81
CA LYS A 2 12.10 -45.79 41.01
C LYS A 2 13.30 -45.10 40.36
N LYS A 3 13.41 -45.12 39.03
CA LYS A 3 14.44 -44.36 38.31
C LYS A 3 13.86 -43.69 37.07
N VAL A 4 13.64 -42.39 37.24
CA VAL A 4 13.83 -41.31 36.25
C VAL A 4 12.87 -41.30 35.05
N LEU A 5 11.63 -40.89 35.32
CA LEU A 5 10.89 -40.00 34.40
C LEU A 5 11.24 -38.58 34.83
N ILE A 6 12.11 -37.87 34.11
CA ILE A 6 12.26 -36.40 34.05
C ILE A 6 13.29 -36.18 32.93
N GLY A 7 12.90 -35.63 31.79
CA GLY A 7 13.31 -34.27 31.50
C GLY A 7 13.74 -34.12 30.05
N LEU A 8 12.79 -34.13 29.12
CA LEU A 8 13.02 -33.69 27.74
C LEU A 8 11.88 -32.78 27.27
N SER A 9 11.37 -31.94 28.17
CA SER A 9 10.36 -30.93 27.87
C SER A 9 10.89 -29.58 28.34
N SER A 10 11.64 -28.91 27.48
CA SER A 10 11.84 -27.45 27.46
C SER A 10 13.08 -27.15 26.64
N LEU A 11 12.96 -27.06 25.32
CA LEU A 11 13.83 -26.20 24.53
C LEU A 11 13.22 -25.92 23.15
N ILE A 12 11.92 -25.58 23.12
CA ILE A 12 11.36 -24.86 21.96
C ILE A 12 11.65 -23.39 22.22
N ILE A 13 12.89 -22.99 21.92
CA ILE A 13 13.25 -21.58 21.88
C ILE A 13 12.47 -20.99 20.70
N CYS A 14 11.44 -20.22 21.02
CA CYS A 14 10.71 -19.38 20.09
C CYS A 14 11.70 -18.41 19.43
N PHE A 15 12.27 -18.80 18.29
CA PHE A 15 12.87 -17.85 17.35
C PHE A 15 11.72 -17.06 16.72
N SER A 16 11.24 -16.04 17.42
CA SER A 16 10.41 -15.00 16.83
C SER A 16 11.31 -14.14 15.97
N PHE A 17 11.33 -14.41 14.66
CA PHE A 17 11.87 -13.45 13.71
C PHE A 17 11.15 -12.11 13.91
N PRO A 18 11.87 -10.98 14.02
CA PRO A 18 11.20 -9.69 13.96
C PRO A 18 10.47 -9.64 12.62
N ALA A 19 9.15 -9.43 12.67
CA ALA A 19 8.39 -9.12 11.48
C ALA A 19 8.85 -7.75 10.97
N ILE A 20 9.85 -7.74 10.10
CA ILE A 20 10.28 -6.54 9.40
C ILE A 20 9.20 -6.26 8.37
N SER A 21 8.23 -5.42 8.74
CA SER A 21 7.30 -4.86 7.77
C SER A 21 8.09 -3.84 6.94
N GLN A 22 8.48 -4.24 5.73
CA GLN A 22 9.09 -3.31 4.78
C GLN A 22 8.05 -2.27 4.37
N LYS A 23 8.36 -1.00 4.57
CA LYS A 23 7.53 0.10 4.10
C LYS A 23 7.58 0.18 2.58
N ILE A 24 6.48 0.60 1.98
CA ILE A 24 6.43 0.89 0.55
C ILE A 24 7.07 2.26 0.33
N LEU A 25 8.17 2.29 -0.41
CA LEU A 25 8.89 3.51 -0.76
C LEU A 25 8.12 4.29 -1.83
N LEU A 26 7.85 5.56 -1.53
CA LEU A 26 7.25 6.54 -2.43
C LEU A 26 8.38 7.43 -2.97
N ASN A 27 8.75 7.20 -4.23
CA ASN A 27 9.91 7.81 -4.90
C ASN A 27 9.54 8.96 -5.85
N HIS A 28 8.27 9.38 -5.85
CA HIS A 28 7.80 10.52 -6.64
C HIS A 28 6.70 11.28 -5.92
N LYS A 29 6.61 12.57 -6.21
CA LYS A 29 5.63 13.50 -5.63
C LYS A 29 4.19 13.06 -5.93
N ALA A 30 3.28 13.43 -5.04
CA ALA A 30 1.86 13.20 -5.25
C ALA A 30 1.36 13.98 -6.47
N ILE A 31 0.56 13.31 -7.30
CA ILE A 31 -0.07 13.92 -8.47
C ILE A 31 -1.48 14.36 -8.10
N LEU A 32 -1.84 15.58 -8.49
CA LEU A 32 -3.21 16.04 -8.38
C LEU A 32 -4.00 15.48 -9.57
N LEU A 33 -5.05 14.70 -9.27
CA LEU A 33 -5.94 14.18 -10.29
C LEU A 33 -6.97 15.24 -10.70
N GLU A 34 -7.30 15.29 -11.99
CA GLU A 34 -8.29 16.20 -12.55
C GLU A 34 -9.68 15.56 -12.51
N PRO A 35 -10.67 16.16 -11.82
CA PRO A 35 -12.00 15.60 -11.71
C PRO A 35 -12.85 15.90 -12.95
N HIS A 36 -13.54 14.89 -13.48
CA HIS A 36 -14.45 14.97 -14.64
C HIS A 36 -15.88 14.51 -14.28
N GLY A 37 -16.30 14.80 -13.04
CA GLY A 37 -17.56 14.32 -12.48
C GLY A 37 -17.45 12.89 -11.96
N GLU A 38 -17.61 11.90 -12.84
CA GLU A 38 -17.68 10.47 -12.46
C GLU A 38 -16.32 9.75 -12.49
N TYR A 39 -15.28 10.40 -13.00
CA TYR A 39 -13.93 9.83 -13.11
C TYR A 39 -12.87 10.92 -12.95
N TYR A 40 -11.63 10.48 -12.85
CA TYR A 40 -10.45 11.32 -12.73
C TYR A 40 -9.47 11.03 -13.87
N SER A 41 -8.76 12.05 -14.33
CA SER A 41 -7.65 11.89 -15.28
C SER A 41 -6.33 12.36 -14.67
N PHE A 42 -5.24 11.94 -15.32
CA PHE A 42 -3.93 12.52 -15.08
C PHE A 42 -3.79 13.85 -15.83
N PRO A 43 -2.98 14.79 -15.32
CA PRO A 43 -2.63 15.99 -16.07
C PRO A 43 -1.83 15.60 -17.33
N GLU A 44 -1.97 16.38 -18.40
CA GLU A 44 -1.39 16.07 -19.73
C GLU A 44 0.13 15.85 -19.73
N ASN A 45 0.84 16.46 -18.78
CA ASN A 45 2.28 16.35 -18.65
C ASN A 45 2.75 15.13 -17.84
N TYR A 46 1.84 14.26 -17.39
CA TYR A 46 2.18 13.09 -16.60
C TYR A 46 2.62 11.92 -17.48
N ASN A 47 3.89 11.53 -17.34
CA ASN A 47 4.38 10.29 -17.94
C ASN A 47 3.95 9.08 -17.09
N VAL A 48 3.25 8.15 -17.72
CA VAL A 48 2.62 6.95 -17.13
C VAL A 48 3.63 5.85 -16.79
N THR A 49 4.80 6.21 -16.23
CA THR A 49 5.88 5.26 -15.92
C THR A 49 5.91 4.80 -14.46
N ALA A 50 4.82 4.98 -13.70
CA ALA A 50 4.75 4.47 -12.34
C ALA A 50 4.37 2.97 -12.35
N SER A 51 5.37 2.10 -12.26
CA SER A 51 5.14 0.67 -12.12
C SER A 51 4.70 0.32 -10.69
N GLY A 52 3.44 -0.04 -10.52
CA GLY A 52 2.93 -0.72 -9.32
C GLY A 52 2.11 0.12 -8.35
N TYR A 53 2.30 1.44 -8.30
CA TYR A 53 1.50 2.35 -7.48
C TYR A 53 1.45 3.77 -8.07
N HIS A 54 0.42 4.54 -7.70
CA HIS A 54 0.34 5.97 -7.99
C HIS A 54 0.12 6.73 -6.69
N PHE A 55 1.01 7.68 -6.38
CA PHE A 55 0.82 8.57 -5.24
C PHE A 55 0.06 9.80 -5.70
N VAL A 56 -1.13 10.04 -5.15
CA VAL A 56 -2.06 11.07 -5.62
C VAL A 56 -2.66 11.89 -4.48
N PHE A 57 -3.18 13.07 -4.80
CA PHE A 57 -4.02 13.84 -3.90
C PHE A 57 -5.46 13.80 -4.41
N VAL A 58 -6.36 13.19 -3.65
CA VAL A 58 -7.77 13.02 -4.04
C VAL A 58 -8.67 13.00 -2.80
N GLY A 59 -9.81 13.69 -2.89
CA GLY A 59 -10.74 13.81 -1.76
C GLY A 59 -10.13 14.53 -0.55
N GLY A 60 -9.18 15.45 -0.78
CA GLY A 60 -8.50 16.22 0.28
C GLY A 60 -7.42 15.46 1.05
N VAL A 61 -7.08 14.23 0.63
CA VAL A 61 -6.13 13.36 1.33
C VAL A 61 -5.09 12.83 0.34
N TYR A 62 -3.84 12.72 0.78
CA TYR A 62 -2.80 12.00 0.05
C TYR A 62 -3.05 10.50 0.09
N ARG A 63 -3.12 9.85 -1.06
CA ARG A 63 -3.43 8.44 -1.19
C ARG A 63 -2.45 7.71 -2.10
N VAL A 64 -2.18 6.46 -1.78
CA VAL A 64 -1.39 5.55 -2.59
C VAL A 64 -2.34 4.56 -3.26
N CYS A 65 -2.41 4.63 -4.59
CA CYS A 65 -3.35 3.90 -5.41
C CYS A 65 -2.70 2.70 -6.08
N HIS A 66 -3.39 1.56 -6.04
CA HIS A 66 -3.00 0.34 -6.73
C HIS A 66 -4.16 -0.19 -7.58
N LEU A 67 -3.83 -0.78 -8.73
CA LEU A 67 -4.81 -1.44 -9.58
C LEU A 67 -5.49 -2.61 -8.85
N ASN A 68 -4.69 -3.45 -8.19
CA ASN A 68 -5.18 -4.57 -7.40
C ASN A 68 -5.19 -4.22 -5.90
N PRO A 69 -6.19 -4.72 -5.14
CA PRO A 69 -6.21 -4.56 -3.69
C PRO A 69 -4.93 -5.07 -3.03
N GLN A 70 -4.47 -4.38 -1.99
CA GLN A 70 -3.28 -4.72 -1.22
C GLN A 70 -3.68 -5.24 0.18
N PRO A 71 -3.61 -6.55 0.46
CA PRO A 71 -4.02 -7.11 1.75
C PRO A 71 -3.30 -6.49 2.95
N GLN A 72 -2.01 -6.16 2.79
CA GLN A 72 -1.18 -5.53 3.81
C GLN A 72 -1.63 -4.10 4.17
N LEU A 73 -2.46 -3.47 3.33
CA LEU A 73 -3.00 -2.12 3.54
C LEU A 73 -4.48 -2.14 3.96
N ALA A 74 -5.05 -3.32 4.25
CA ALA A 74 -6.49 -3.48 4.52
C ALA A 74 -7.01 -2.66 5.72
N ASN A 75 -6.11 -2.28 6.64
CA ASN A 75 -6.45 -1.47 7.82
C ASN A 75 -6.40 0.04 7.55
N LEU A 76 -6.02 0.47 6.35
CA LEU A 76 -6.01 1.88 5.95
C LEU A 76 -7.35 2.27 5.34
N ASP A 77 -7.74 3.54 5.55
CA ASP A 77 -8.90 4.10 4.85
C ASP A 77 -8.71 4.00 3.34
N MET A 78 -9.65 3.36 2.65
CA MET A 78 -9.56 3.05 1.24
C MET A 78 -10.70 3.71 0.48
N LEU A 79 -10.34 4.49 -0.53
CA LEU A 79 -11.25 5.09 -1.50
C LEU A 79 -11.05 4.39 -2.83
N ARG A 80 -12.14 3.98 -3.47
CA ARG A 80 -12.10 3.49 -4.85
C ARG A 80 -12.33 4.65 -5.81
N VAL A 81 -11.41 4.86 -6.74
CA VAL A 81 -11.48 5.95 -7.74
C VAL A 81 -11.55 5.37 -9.15
N HIS A 82 -12.38 5.97 -9.99
CA HIS A 82 -12.48 5.63 -11.41
C HIS A 82 -11.52 6.52 -12.18
N ILE A 83 -10.56 5.92 -12.88
CA ILE A 83 -9.51 6.65 -13.60
C ILE A 83 -9.68 6.41 -15.08
N GLU A 84 -9.53 7.47 -15.86
CA GLU A 84 -9.42 7.41 -17.31
C GLU A 84 -7.95 7.63 -17.72
N LEU A 85 -7.39 6.68 -18.47
CA LEU A 85 -6.10 6.82 -19.15
C LEU A 85 -6.31 6.48 -20.62
N GLY A 86 -6.19 7.49 -21.50
CA GLY A 86 -6.52 7.34 -22.91
C GLY A 86 -8.00 6.97 -23.08
N GLU A 87 -8.28 5.90 -23.83
CA GLU A 87 -9.66 5.40 -24.05
C GLU A 87 -10.10 4.36 -23.00
N GLN A 88 -9.24 4.04 -22.03
CA GLN A 88 -9.52 3.00 -21.03
C GLN A 88 -9.92 3.61 -19.69
N LYS A 89 -10.86 2.94 -19.04
CA LYS A 89 -11.29 3.26 -17.68
C LYS A 89 -11.09 2.07 -16.76
N PHE A 90 -10.53 2.32 -15.58
CA PHE A 90 -10.29 1.30 -14.57
C PHE A 90 -10.47 1.85 -13.17
N TRP A 91 -10.76 0.94 -12.25
CA TRP A 91 -10.92 1.25 -10.84
C TRP A 91 -9.60 1.05 -10.11
N TRP A 92 -9.19 2.06 -9.34
CA TRP A 92 -8.07 1.96 -8.42
C TRP A 92 -8.52 1.91 -6.98
N ASN A 93 -7.74 1.18 -6.18
CA ASN A 93 -7.91 1.09 -4.73
C ASN A 93 -6.87 2.02 -4.10
N CYS A 94 -7.33 3.12 -3.53
CA CYS A 94 -6.49 4.22 -3.04
C CYS A 94 -6.53 4.30 -1.52
N TYR A 95 -5.42 3.89 -0.91
CA TYR A 95 -5.25 3.85 0.54
C TYR A 95 -4.72 5.18 1.04
N ALA A 96 -5.27 5.71 2.13
CA ALA A 96 -4.76 6.91 2.78
C ALA A 96 -3.29 6.73 3.16
N TYR A 97 -2.48 7.76 2.90
CA TYR A 97 -1.09 7.76 3.31
C TYR A 97 -0.97 7.64 4.84
N ASP A 98 -0.10 6.73 5.26
CA ASP A 98 0.22 6.47 6.65
C ASP A 98 1.70 6.08 6.76
N SER A 99 2.47 6.81 7.57
CA SER A 99 3.92 6.64 7.72
C SER A 99 4.34 5.30 8.34
N ARG A 100 3.37 4.51 8.86
CA ARG A 100 3.59 3.14 9.33
C ARG A 100 3.77 2.17 8.16
N PHE A 101 3.15 2.45 7.00
CA PHE A 101 3.15 1.59 5.81
C PHE A 101 3.97 2.17 4.67
N PHE A 102 4.08 3.49 4.59
CA PHE A 102 4.75 4.19 3.50
C PHE A 102 5.90 5.04 4.01
N GLU A 103 6.90 5.24 3.14
CA GLU A 103 8.06 6.08 3.39
C GLU A 103 8.32 6.95 2.16
N ILE A 104 8.65 8.22 2.36
CA ILE A 104 8.87 9.20 1.28
C ILE A 104 10.38 9.32 1.05
N ASP A 105 10.84 9.16 -0.20
CA ASP A 105 12.24 9.12 -0.58
C ASP A 105 12.52 9.95 -1.85
N PHE A 106 12.26 11.26 -1.79
CA PHE A 106 12.56 12.22 -2.86
C PHE A 106 12.74 13.66 -2.34
#